data_AF-A0A6P7F8J0-F1
#
_entry.id   AF-A0A6P7F8J0-F1
#
_cell.length_a   1.000
_cell.length_b   1.000
_cell.length_c   1.000
_cell.angle_alpha   90.00
_cell.angle_beta   90.00
_cell.angle_gamma   90.00
#
_symmetry.space_group_name_H-M   'P 1'
#
loop_
_entity.id
_entity.type
_entity.pdbx_description
1 polymer ?
#
loop_
_entity_poly.entity_id
_entity_poly.type
_entity_poly.pdbx_seq_one_letter_code
_entity_poly.pdbx_strand_id
1 'polypeptide(L)'
;MYKIWFVLAVVVFYLGIDVTPLENGLARTPPMGWLAWERFRCNTDCKNDPENCISENLFRTMADILVNEGYASVGYEYINVDDCWLEKDRSVYGELVPDRVRFPRGMKSLADYVHSKGLKFGIYEDYGNYTCAGYPGVLGSLQRDAETFASWDVDYVKLDGCYAHPRDMDRGYPEFGFHLNRTGRAMIYSCSWPVYQIYAGMSPNFSAIIEHCNMWRNFDDIQDSWTSVESIIDYYGNNQDVLIANAGPGHWNDPDMLIIGNFGLSYEQSKTQMAIWAILAAPLLMSVDLRTIRPEYKAILQNRKIIAVDQDPLGIQGRRIYKHKGIEIWSRPITPLYQSYFSYAIAFVNRRTDGTPSDVAVTLKELGLTSPTGYRVEDLYEDVDYGVLSPQTKIKVKVNPSGVVILRADVQADFNRRIPFFTTQRPFSSSPLNQVFRVRENGFK
;
A
#
# COMPACT_ATOMS: atom_id res chain seq x y z
N MET A 1 -57.73 23.16 -35.32
CA MET A 1 -56.60 23.73 -34.55
C MET A 1 -55.88 22.59 -33.83
N TYR A 2 -54.79 22.07 -34.39
CA TYR A 2 -53.94 21.08 -33.71
C TYR A 2 -52.64 21.78 -33.28
N LYS A 3 -52.38 21.82 -31.97
CA LYS A 3 -51.13 22.32 -31.38
C LYS A 3 -50.14 21.17 -31.27
N ILE A 4 -49.03 21.25 -32.01
CA ILE A 4 -47.87 20.37 -31.87
C ILE A 4 -46.94 21.00 -30.84
N TRP A 5 -46.64 20.26 -29.77
CA TRP A 5 -45.63 20.64 -28.77
C TRP A 5 -44.31 19.95 -29.12
N PHE A 6 -43.28 20.76 -29.41
CA PHE A 6 -41.89 20.30 -29.49
C PHE A 6 -41.32 20.24 -28.07
N VAL A 7 -40.92 19.05 -27.62
CA VAL A 7 -40.13 18.87 -26.40
C VAL A 7 -38.65 18.90 -26.80
N LEU A 8 -37.95 19.97 -26.42
CA LEU A 8 -36.50 20.08 -26.54
C LEU A 8 -35.84 19.22 -25.45
N ALA A 9 -35.19 18.14 -25.85
CA ALA A 9 -34.35 17.35 -24.96
C ALA A 9 -33.03 18.11 -24.70
N VAL A 10 -32.86 18.63 -23.49
CA VAL A 10 -31.59 19.19 -23.03
C VAL A 10 -30.66 18.03 -22.68
N VAL A 11 -29.67 17.78 -23.53
CA VAL A 11 -28.55 16.87 -23.22
C VAL A 11 -27.60 17.61 -22.30
N VAL A 12 -27.67 17.31 -21.00
CA VAL A 12 -26.70 17.79 -20.01
C VAL A 12 -25.44 16.92 -20.17
N PHE A 13 -24.41 17.47 -20.82
CA PHE A 13 -23.07 16.91 -20.76
C PHE A 13 -22.52 17.16 -19.35
N TYR A 14 -22.42 16.11 -18.54
CA TYR A 14 -21.56 16.13 -17.36
C TYR A 14 -20.12 16.20 -17.85
N LEU A 15 -19.54 17.40 -17.81
CA LEU A 15 -18.09 17.58 -17.83
C LEU A 15 -17.58 17.03 -16.50
N GLY A 16 -17.25 15.74 -16.47
CA GLY A 16 -16.43 15.20 -15.40
C GLY A 16 -15.10 15.94 -15.42
N ILE A 17 -14.63 16.39 -14.25
CA ILE A 17 -13.26 16.82 -14.10
C ILE A 17 -12.43 15.55 -14.27
N ASP A 18 -11.81 15.37 -15.45
CA ASP A 18 -10.84 14.31 -15.68
C ASP A 18 -9.61 14.64 -14.83
N VAL A 19 -9.51 14.03 -13.66
CA VAL A 19 -8.29 14.08 -12.83
C VAL A 19 -7.26 13.21 -13.53
N THR A 20 -6.15 13.83 -13.98
CA THR A 20 -5.03 13.10 -14.58
C THR A 20 -4.04 12.72 -13.49
N PRO A 21 -3.85 11.43 -13.17
CA PRO A 21 -2.88 11.04 -12.15
C PRO A 21 -1.45 11.47 -12.51
N LEU A 22 -0.55 11.45 -11.51
CA LEU A 22 0.89 11.64 -11.74
C LEU A 22 1.38 10.57 -12.71
N GLU A 23 1.57 10.96 -13.96
CA GLU A 23 2.04 10.04 -14.99
C GLU A 23 3.55 10.11 -15.19
N ASN A 24 4.28 9.52 -14.25
CA ASN A 24 5.73 9.30 -14.33
C ASN A 24 6.12 7.86 -14.72
N GLY A 25 5.13 6.99 -15.00
CA GLY A 25 5.36 5.60 -15.41
C GLY A 25 5.65 4.62 -14.27
N LEU A 26 5.71 5.08 -13.02
CA LEU A 26 6.09 4.29 -11.86
C LEU A 26 4.87 3.83 -11.03
N ALA A 27 5.13 3.00 -10.02
CA ALA A 27 4.15 2.50 -9.05
C ALA A 27 2.87 1.91 -9.72
N ARG A 28 3.00 1.21 -10.84
CA ARG A 28 1.84 0.58 -11.53
C ARG A 28 1.19 -0.53 -10.72
N THR A 29 1.96 -1.11 -9.81
CA THR A 29 1.49 -1.89 -8.66
C THR A 29 2.03 -1.23 -7.38
N PRO A 30 1.47 -1.55 -6.20
CA PRO A 30 1.96 -0.98 -4.94
C PRO A 30 3.47 -1.26 -4.77
N PRO A 31 4.29 -0.28 -4.35
CA PRO A 31 5.73 -0.50 -4.17
C PRO A 31 6.03 -1.56 -3.10
N MET A 32 7.02 -2.42 -3.37
CA MET A 32 7.48 -3.45 -2.43
C MET A 32 8.96 -3.23 -2.09
N GLY A 33 9.30 -3.17 -0.80
CA GLY A 33 10.69 -2.94 -0.41
C GLY A 33 10.92 -3.05 1.08
N TRP A 34 11.97 -2.36 1.54
CA TRP A 34 12.36 -2.26 2.93
C TRP A 34 12.63 -0.80 3.29
N LEU A 35 12.16 -0.35 4.45
CA LEU A 35 12.28 1.01 4.96
C LEU A 35 12.78 0.96 6.41
N ALA A 36 13.73 1.82 6.77
CA ALA A 36 14.44 1.69 8.05
C ALA A 36 13.64 2.11 9.31
N TRP A 37 12.60 2.94 9.16
CA TRP A 37 12.04 3.75 10.25
C TRP A 37 11.51 2.94 11.42
N GLU A 38 10.55 2.03 11.22
CA GLU A 38 9.84 1.40 12.34
C GLU A 38 10.79 0.62 13.27
N ARG A 39 11.75 -0.10 12.68
CA ARG A 39 12.65 -0.99 13.43
C ARG A 39 13.91 -0.30 13.94
N PHE A 40 14.51 0.59 13.14
CA PHE A 40 15.81 1.20 13.44
C PHE A 40 15.70 2.66 13.91
N ARG A 41 14.58 3.32 13.62
CA ARG A 41 14.24 4.67 14.10
C ARG A 41 15.38 5.66 13.84
N CYS A 42 15.59 6.60 14.74
CA CYS A 42 16.67 7.56 14.69
C CYS A 42 17.91 7.12 15.49
N ASN A 43 18.28 5.83 15.46
CA ASN A 43 19.47 5.36 16.16
C ASN A 43 20.74 5.86 15.45
N THR A 44 21.45 6.83 16.03
CA THR A 44 22.68 7.40 15.45
C THR A 44 23.94 7.02 16.23
N ASP A 45 23.82 6.23 17.30
CA ASP A 45 24.96 5.82 18.14
C ASP A 45 25.70 4.62 17.54
N CYS A 46 26.43 4.87 16.45
CA CYS A 46 27.26 3.85 15.80
C CYS A 46 28.49 3.44 16.62
N LYS A 47 28.78 4.12 17.72
CA LYS A 47 29.91 3.75 18.58
C LYS A 47 29.52 2.59 19.50
N ASN A 48 28.34 2.67 20.12
CA ASN A 48 27.87 1.66 21.06
C ASN A 48 26.93 0.64 20.41
N ASP A 49 26.32 0.97 19.26
CA ASP A 49 25.40 0.09 18.54
C ASP A 49 25.67 0.10 17.00
N PRO A 50 26.89 -0.30 16.57
CA PRO A 50 27.34 -0.18 15.18
C PRO A 50 26.54 -1.01 14.17
N GLU A 51 25.87 -2.06 14.64
CA GLU A 51 25.09 -2.95 13.79
C GLU A 51 23.67 -2.43 13.54
N ASN A 52 23.12 -1.57 14.40
CA ASN A 52 21.73 -1.10 14.29
C ASN A 52 21.61 0.41 14.08
N CYS A 53 22.70 1.17 14.19
CA CYS A 53 22.65 2.59 13.88
C CYS A 53 22.38 2.84 12.38
N ILE A 54 21.70 3.95 12.08
CA ILE A 54 21.45 4.45 10.73
C ILE A 54 22.79 4.83 10.09
N SER A 55 23.30 3.92 9.28
CA SER A 55 24.62 4.00 8.66
C SER A 55 24.64 3.29 7.32
N GLU A 56 25.60 3.65 6.47
CA GLU A 56 25.80 2.99 5.18
C GLU A 56 25.97 1.47 5.32
N ASN A 57 26.58 0.99 6.41
CA ASN A 57 26.76 -0.44 6.66
C ASN A 57 25.43 -1.18 6.83
N LEU A 58 24.47 -0.57 7.54
CA LEU A 58 23.13 -1.13 7.74
C LEU A 58 22.45 -1.34 6.38
N PHE A 59 22.39 -0.31 5.55
CA PHE A 59 21.70 -0.37 4.26
C PHE A 59 22.38 -1.33 3.26
N ARG A 60 23.71 -1.40 3.23
CA ARG A 60 24.43 -2.38 2.41
C ARG A 60 24.13 -3.81 2.84
N THR A 61 24.09 -4.05 4.16
CA THR A 61 23.75 -5.36 4.72
C THR A 61 22.32 -5.77 4.37
N MET A 62 21.35 -4.85 4.51
CA MET A 62 19.96 -5.12 4.15
C MET A 62 19.79 -5.37 2.65
N ALA A 63 20.51 -4.63 1.80
CA ALA A 63 20.52 -4.85 0.35
C ALA A 63 21.06 -6.25 -0.02
N ASP A 64 22.15 -6.68 0.61
CA ASP A 64 22.70 -8.03 0.40
C ASP A 64 21.71 -9.11 0.81
N ILE A 65 21.06 -8.96 1.96
CA ILE A 65 20.09 -9.94 2.47
C ILE A 65 18.83 -9.97 1.61
N LEU A 66 18.32 -8.83 1.15
CA LEU A 66 17.17 -8.77 0.25
C LEU A 66 17.37 -9.64 -0.99
N VAL A 67 18.57 -9.61 -1.58
CA VAL A 67 18.92 -10.47 -2.71
C VAL A 67 19.17 -11.92 -2.28
N ASN A 68 20.09 -12.14 -1.34
CA ASN A 68 20.59 -13.47 -0.99
C ASN A 68 19.51 -14.35 -0.34
N GLU A 69 18.59 -13.76 0.43
CA GLU A 69 17.53 -14.48 1.13
C GLU A 69 16.22 -14.56 0.33
N GLY A 70 16.21 -14.08 -0.92
CA GLY A 70 15.12 -14.29 -1.87
C GLY A 70 13.97 -13.28 -1.82
N TYR A 71 14.08 -12.19 -1.04
CA TYR A 71 13.05 -11.14 -1.00
C TYR A 71 12.94 -10.42 -2.35
N ALA A 72 14.07 -10.10 -2.98
CA ALA A 72 14.10 -9.53 -4.33
C ALA A 72 13.43 -10.46 -5.35
N SER A 73 13.56 -11.78 -5.18
CA SER A 73 12.96 -12.78 -6.09
C SER A 73 11.43 -12.88 -6.00
N VAL A 74 10.83 -12.31 -4.95
CA VAL A 74 9.37 -12.24 -4.76
C VAL A 74 8.83 -10.81 -4.97
N GLY A 75 9.68 -9.85 -5.31
CA GLY A 75 9.27 -8.50 -5.72
C GLY A 75 9.75 -7.35 -4.82
N TYR A 76 10.35 -7.62 -3.65
CA TYR A 76 10.87 -6.53 -2.81
C TYR A 76 12.12 -5.91 -3.44
N GLU A 77 11.98 -4.73 -4.04
CA GLU A 77 13.02 -4.10 -4.86
C GLU A 77 13.58 -2.78 -4.30
N TYR A 78 12.89 -2.12 -3.36
CA TYR A 78 13.36 -0.84 -2.78
C TYR A 78 14.12 -1.01 -1.46
N ILE A 79 15.22 -0.28 -1.30
CA ILE A 79 15.92 -0.02 -0.03
C ILE A 79 15.78 1.47 0.28
N ASN A 80 14.96 1.80 1.28
CA ASN A 80 14.62 3.17 1.61
C ASN A 80 15.28 3.61 2.92
N VAL A 81 16.11 4.65 2.81
CA VAL A 81 16.63 5.41 3.96
C VAL A 81 15.51 6.31 4.47
N ASP A 82 15.28 6.32 5.78
CA ASP A 82 14.34 7.24 6.43
C ASP A 82 15.09 8.40 7.12
N ASP A 83 14.46 9.10 8.06
CA ASP A 83 15.07 10.25 8.77
C ASP A 83 16.42 9.89 9.43
N CYS A 84 17.16 10.93 9.83
CA CYS A 84 18.43 10.85 10.57
C CYS A 84 19.66 10.43 9.76
N TRP A 85 19.62 10.52 8.42
CA TRP A 85 20.80 10.26 7.57
C TRP A 85 21.75 11.46 7.41
N LEU A 86 21.27 12.66 7.74
CA LEU A 86 21.93 13.96 7.51
C LEU A 86 22.95 14.33 8.62
N GLU A 87 23.89 15.21 8.27
CA GLU A 87 24.53 16.13 9.22
C GLU A 87 23.51 17.12 9.80
N LYS A 88 23.83 17.76 10.94
CA LYS A 88 22.93 18.77 11.54
C LYS A 88 22.87 20.09 10.76
N ASP A 89 23.85 20.35 9.93
CA ASP A 89 23.94 21.55 9.11
C ASP A 89 24.12 21.19 7.63
N ARG A 90 23.54 22.01 6.76
CA ARG A 90 23.82 21.98 5.31
C ARG A 90 25.28 22.37 5.04
N SER A 91 25.75 22.05 3.84
CA SER A 91 27.06 22.53 3.37
C SER A 91 27.10 24.06 3.31
N VAL A 92 28.30 24.66 3.21
CA VAL A 92 28.46 26.11 2.99
C VAL A 92 27.82 26.60 1.69
N TYR A 93 27.50 25.69 0.77
CA TYR A 93 26.79 25.95 -0.49
C TYR A 93 25.27 25.68 -0.39
N GLY A 94 24.78 25.32 0.80
CA GLY A 94 23.36 25.05 1.06
C GLY A 94 22.88 23.65 0.67
N GLU A 95 23.78 22.72 0.42
CA GLU A 95 23.45 21.34 0.02
C GLU A 95 23.16 20.46 1.25
N LEU A 96 22.28 19.48 1.09
CA LEU A 96 22.13 18.39 2.06
C LEU A 96 23.42 17.57 2.13
N VAL A 97 23.86 17.25 3.33
CA VAL A 97 25.11 16.51 3.57
C VAL A 97 24.77 15.25 4.38
N PRO A 98 25.03 14.04 3.87
CA PRO A 98 24.92 12.84 4.70
C PRO A 98 25.96 12.89 5.81
N ASP A 99 25.63 12.35 6.99
CA ASP A 99 26.55 12.29 8.12
C ASP A 99 27.87 11.64 7.72
N ARG A 100 28.98 12.36 7.88
CA ARG A 100 30.28 11.93 7.33
C ARG A 100 30.89 10.74 8.05
N VAL A 101 30.46 10.46 9.28
CA VAL A 101 30.93 9.31 10.05
C VAL A 101 30.12 8.07 9.69
N ARG A 102 28.80 8.21 9.56
CA ARG A 102 27.87 7.09 9.33
C ARG A 102 27.73 6.74 7.84
N PHE A 103 27.95 7.70 6.96
CA PHE A 103 27.92 7.57 5.50
C PHE A 103 29.21 8.12 4.86
N PRO A 104 30.38 7.57 5.20
CA PRO A 104 31.68 8.15 4.81
C PRO A 104 31.93 8.15 3.29
N ARG A 105 31.23 7.30 2.53
CA ARG A 105 31.30 7.26 1.05
C ARG A 105 30.21 8.09 0.36
N GLY A 106 29.29 8.70 1.11
CA GLY A 106 28.18 9.49 0.60
C GLY A 106 27.03 8.67 -0.02
N MET A 107 25.91 9.34 -0.29
CA MET A 107 24.66 8.70 -0.73
C MET A 107 24.73 8.14 -2.14
N LYS A 108 25.42 8.82 -3.08
CA LYS A 108 25.67 8.29 -4.43
C LYS A 108 26.31 6.90 -4.41
N SER A 109 27.34 6.71 -3.57
CA SER A 109 28.03 5.42 -3.41
C SER A 109 27.12 4.34 -2.84
N LEU A 110 26.18 4.70 -1.96
CA LEU A 110 25.18 3.77 -1.45
C LEU A 110 24.16 3.42 -2.53
N ALA A 111 23.67 4.39 -3.29
CA ALA A 111 22.78 4.17 -4.44
C ALA A 111 23.43 3.23 -5.47
N ASP A 112 24.68 3.51 -5.87
CA ASP A 112 25.46 2.66 -6.79
C ASP A 112 25.57 1.22 -6.28
N TYR A 113 25.76 1.04 -4.98
CA TYR A 113 25.79 -0.29 -4.40
C TYR A 113 24.44 -1.00 -4.50
N VAL A 114 23.36 -0.33 -4.13
CA VAL A 114 22.00 -0.86 -4.21
C VAL A 114 21.66 -1.23 -5.66
N HIS A 115 21.99 -0.38 -6.62
CA HIS A 115 21.82 -0.66 -8.06
C HIS A 115 22.67 -1.82 -8.54
N SER A 116 23.90 -1.98 -8.03
CA SER A 116 24.77 -3.13 -8.37
C SER A 116 24.17 -4.49 -7.95
N LYS A 117 23.18 -4.48 -7.04
CA LYS A 117 22.42 -5.65 -6.58
C LYS A 117 21.12 -5.86 -7.37
N GLY A 118 20.82 -4.99 -8.34
CA GLY A 118 19.55 -4.99 -9.07
C GLY A 118 18.37 -4.44 -8.27
N LEU A 119 18.64 -3.76 -7.14
CA LEU A 119 17.65 -3.11 -6.30
C LEU A 119 17.53 -1.62 -6.64
N LYS A 120 16.59 -0.93 -6.02
CA LYS A 120 16.30 0.51 -6.16
C LYS A 120 16.55 1.24 -4.85
N PHE A 121 17.08 2.44 -4.92
CA PHE A 121 17.48 3.23 -3.75
C PHE A 121 16.48 4.33 -3.43
N GLY A 122 16.00 4.38 -2.20
CA GLY A 122 15.12 5.43 -1.70
C GLY A 122 15.74 6.30 -0.63
N ILE A 123 15.32 7.55 -0.59
CA ILE A 123 15.73 8.55 0.40
C ILE A 123 14.51 9.21 1.04
N TYR A 124 14.73 9.77 2.21
CA TYR A 124 13.75 10.54 2.97
C TYR A 124 14.15 12.00 2.99
N GLU A 125 13.13 12.85 2.98
CA GLU A 125 13.26 14.23 3.37
C GLU A 125 11.95 14.79 3.95
N ASP A 126 11.95 16.03 4.44
CA ASP A 126 10.78 16.71 5.00
C ASP A 126 10.53 18.06 4.31
N TYR A 127 9.28 18.34 3.94
CA TYR A 127 8.88 19.61 3.34
C TYR A 127 9.22 20.85 4.18
N GLY A 128 9.17 20.75 5.51
CA GLY A 128 9.33 21.86 6.43
C GLY A 128 10.77 22.37 6.59
N ASN A 129 10.97 23.20 7.61
CA ASN A 129 12.30 23.74 7.92
C ASN A 129 13.26 22.68 8.47
N TYR A 130 12.70 21.66 9.12
CA TYR A 130 13.44 20.55 9.69
C TYR A 130 12.69 19.25 9.44
N THR A 131 13.42 18.14 9.40
CA THR A 131 12.84 16.80 9.53
C THR A 131 12.22 16.60 10.90
N CYS A 132 11.37 15.60 11.06
CA CYS A 132 10.76 15.28 12.35
C CYS A 132 11.79 15.04 13.47
N ALA A 133 12.98 14.51 13.16
CA ALA A 133 14.10 14.35 14.09
C ALA A 133 15.04 15.56 14.20
N GLY A 134 14.66 16.70 13.62
CA GLY A 134 15.39 17.97 13.73
C GLY A 134 16.67 18.02 12.89
N TYR A 135 16.67 17.44 11.69
CA TYR A 135 17.71 17.65 10.67
C TYR A 135 17.23 18.68 9.62
N PRO A 136 18.09 19.25 8.76
CA PRO A 136 17.66 20.28 7.80
C PRO A 136 16.60 19.78 6.80
N GLY A 137 15.44 20.44 6.73
CA GLY A 137 14.37 20.14 5.75
C GLY A 137 14.50 20.90 4.42
N VAL A 138 13.62 20.65 3.44
CA VAL A 138 13.74 21.20 2.07
C VAL A 138 13.18 22.61 1.86
N LEU A 139 12.49 23.20 2.83
CA LEU A 139 11.90 24.52 2.66
C LEU A 139 12.97 25.56 2.26
N GLY A 140 12.74 26.26 1.15
CA GLY A 140 13.70 27.23 0.58
C GLY A 140 14.83 26.61 -0.26
N SER A 141 14.91 25.29 -0.38
CA SER A 141 15.90 24.56 -1.19
C SER A 141 15.29 23.49 -2.12
N LEU A 142 13.97 23.45 -2.29
CA LEU A 142 13.20 22.47 -3.07
C LEU A 142 13.86 22.05 -4.40
N GLN A 143 14.20 23.01 -5.26
CA GLN A 143 14.84 22.71 -6.55
C GLN A 143 16.21 22.04 -6.39
N ARG A 144 17.05 22.60 -5.51
CA ARG A 144 18.42 22.12 -5.29
C ARG A 144 18.41 20.71 -4.73
N ASP A 145 17.51 20.44 -3.78
CA ASP A 145 17.46 19.14 -3.11
C ASP A 145 16.91 18.06 -4.07
N ALA A 146 15.94 18.40 -4.91
CA ALA A 146 15.52 17.52 -6.01
C ALA A 146 16.67 17.21 -6.99
N GLU A 147 17.43 18.23 -7.41
CA GLU A 147 18.62 18.05 -8.26
C GLU A 147 19.70 17.20 -7.56
N THR A 148 19.88 17.37 -6.25
CA THR A 148 20.81 16.57 -5.43
C THR A 148 20.41 15.10 -5.44
N PHE A 149 19.14 14.78 -5.20
CA PHE A 149 18.63 13.41 -5.22
C PHE A 149 18.78 12.76 -6.60
N ALA A 150 18.48 13.50 -7.67
CA ALA A 150 18.71 13.00 -9.02
C ALA A 150 20.20 12.76 -9.31
N SER A 151 21.09 13.66 -8.85
CA SER A 151 22.54 13.50 -8.99
C SER A 151 23.11 12.29 -8.24
N TRP A 152 22.40 11.84 -7.18
CA TRP A 152 22.73 10.65 -6.40
C TRP A 152 22.09 9.37 -6.96
N ASP A 153 21.37 9.46 -8.08
CA ASP A 153 20.62 8.38 -8.67
C ASP A 153 19.55 7.77 -7.74
N VAL A 154 18.85 8.61 -6.96
CA VAL A 154 17.72 8.15 -6.13
C VAL A 154 16.53 7.70 -6.99
N ASP A 155 15.86 6.62 -6.61
CA ASP A 155 14.70 6.04 -7.31
C ASP A 155 13.36 6.27 -6.57
N TYR A 156 13.42 6.64 -5.30
CA TYR A 156 12.26 6.80 -4.41
C TYR A 156 12.52 7.95 -3.43
N VAL A 157 11.57 8.86 -3.28
CA VAL A 157 11.64 9.96 -2.32
C VAL A 157 10.39 9.92 -1.43
N LYS A 158 10.59 9.72 -0.13
CA LYS A 158 9.56 10.00 0.89
C LYS A 158 9.71 11.46 1.30
N LEU A 159 8.63 12.24 1.21
CA LEU A 159 8.59 13.60 1.72
C LEU A 159 7.61 13.71 2.89
N ASP A 160 8.16 14.01 4.05
CA ASP A 160 7.44 14.23 5.30
C ASP A 160 6.95 15.68 5.45
N GLY A 161 6.31 16.01 6.57
CA GLY A 161 5.65 17.31 6.74
C GLY A 161 5.78 17.95 8.11
N CYS A 162 6.75 17.54 8.94
CA CYS A 162 7.03 18.20 10.20
C CYS A 162 7.51 19.63 9.96
N TYR A 163 7.39 20.49 10.98
CA TYR A 163 7.88 21.88 10.91
C TYR A 163 7.38 22.72 9.71
N ALA A 164 6.24 22.35 9.13
CA ALA A 164 5.51 23.08 8.09
C ALA A 164 4.06 23.33 8.54
N HIS A 165 3.45 24.41 8.05
CA HIS A 165 2.02 24.62 8.29
C HIS A 165 1.21 23.76 7.31
N PRO A 166 0.20 22.97 7.74
CA PRO A 166 -0.53 22.05 6.86
C PRO A 166 -1.24 22.69 5.66
N ARG A 167 -1.56 23.99 5.73
CA ARG A 167 -2.09 24.76 4.58
C ARG A 167 -1.08 25.03 3.49
N ASP A 168 0.21 25.04 3.81
CA ASP A 168 1.26 25.31 2.82
C ASP A 168 1.55 24.07 1.97
N MET A 169 1.11 22.89 2.42
CA MET A 169 1.32 21.61 1.74
C MET A 169 0.59 21.52 0.40
N ASP A 170 -0.57 22.21 0.26
CA ASP A 170 -1.33 22.30 -1.00
C ASP A 170 -0.52 22.93 -2.14
N ARG A 171 0.51 23.71 -1.81
CA ARG A 171 1.47 24.26 -2.77
C ARG A 171 2.78 23.51 -2.73
N GLY A 172 3.30 23.23 -1.54
CA GLY A 172 4.65 22.71 -1.31
C GLY A 172 4.91 21.33 -1.92
N TYR A 173 3.99 20.39 -1.69
CA TYR A 173 4.14 19.03 -2.21
C TYR A 173 4.09 18.98 -3.74
N PRO A 174 3.14 19.67 -4.42
CA PRO A 174 3.17 19.84 -5.87
C PRO A 174 4.44 20.53 -6.40
N GLU A 175 4.91 21.59 -5.73
CA GLU A 175 6.11 22.33 -6.13
C GLU A 175 7.36 21.45 -6.07
N PHE A 176 7.52 20.65 -5.00
CA PHE A 176 8.61 19.69 -4.90
C PHE A 176 8.50 18.58 -5.96
N GLY A 177 7.30 18.01 -6.17
CA GLY A 177 7.07 17.01 -7.21
C GLY A 177 7.39 17.53 -8.62
N PHE A 178 7.08 18.80 -8.90
CA PHE A 178 7.48 19.47 -10.13
C PHE A 178 9.01 19.53 -10.29
N HIS A 179 9.73 19.87 -9.21
CA HIS A 179 11.20 19.90 -9.24
C HIS A 179 11.81 18.51 -9.43
N LEU A 180 11.28 17.47 -8.77
CA LEU A 180 11.69 16.08 -9.00
C LEU A 180 11.52 15.70 -10.47
N ASN A 181 10.36 15.97 -11.08
CA ASN A 181 10.10 15.67 -12.49
C ASN A 181 11.06 16.43 -13.44
N ARG A 182 11.37 17.70 -13.15
CA ARG A 182 12.29 18.53 -13.95
C ARG A 182 13.72 18.00 -14.01
N THR A 183 14.14 17.16 -13.07
CA THR A 183 15.46 16.53 -13.11
C THR A 183 15.60 15.53 -14.26
N GLY A 184 14.48 15.04 -14.81
CA GLY A 184 14.45 14.00 -15.85
C GLY A 184 14.71 12.59 -15.32
N ARG A 185 14.98 12.42 -14.01
CA ARG A 185 15.09 11.11 -13.38
C ARG A 185 13.73 10.68 -12.82
N ALA A 186 13.27 9.50 -13.21
CA ALA A 186 12.04 8.94 -12.68
C ALA A 186 12.25 8.52 -11.22
N MET A 187 11.47 9.09 -10.31
CA MET A 187 11.50 8.81 -8.87
C MET A 187 10.08 8.55 -8.37
N ILE A 188 9.87 7.48 -7.59
CA ILE A 188 8.63 7.33 -6.82
C ILE A 188 8.55 8.48 -5.84
N TYR A 189 7.40 9.16 -5.80
CA TYR A 189 7.17 10.22 -4.85
C TYR A 189 6.10 9.84 -3.82
N SER A 190 6.55 9.61 -2.59
CA SER A 190 5.75 9.17 -1.45
C SER A 190 5.47 10.34 -0.51
N CYS A 191 4.21 10.76 -0.43
CA CYS A 191 3.82 12.01 0.21
C CYS A 191 3.16 11.79 1.58
N SER A 192 3.69 12.39 2.64
CA SER A 192 2.98 12.44 3.94
C SER A 192 1.92 13.54 4.01
N TRP A 193 1.68 14.29 2.93
CA TRP A 193 0.74 15.42 2.89
C TRP A 193 -0.62 15.16 3.55
N PRO A 194 -1.37 14.07 3.24
CA PRO A 194 -2.71 13.90 3.79
C PRO A 194 -2.72 13.78 5.32
N VAL A 195 -1.79 13.01 5.91
CA VAL A 195 -1.81 12.76 7.37
C VAL A 195 -1.70 14.04 8.18
N TYR A 196 -0.82 14.97 7.78
CA TYR A 196 -0.66 16.25 8.49
C TYR A 196 -1.88 17.17 8.35
N GLN A 197 -2.55 17.16 7.20
CA GLN A 197 -3.80 17.91 7.02
C GLN A 197 -4.94 17.30 7.85
N ILE A 198 -5.04 15.98 7.88
CA ILE A 198 -6.04 15.27 8.68
C ILE A 198 -5.86 15.58 10.17
N TYR A 199 -4.61 15.59 10.67
CA TYR A 199 -4.30 16.01 12.05
C TYR A 199 -4.71 17.44 12.36
N ALA A 200 -4.64 18.33 11.37
CA ALA A 200 -5.08 19.71 11.51
C ALA A 200 -6.61 19.90 11.35
N GLY A 201 -7.37 18.81 11.18
CA GLY A 201 -8.82 18.86 10.92
C GLY A 201 -9.16 19.38 9.53
N MET A 202 -8.22 19.34 8.59
CA MET A 202 -8.42 19.72 7.20
C MET A 202 -8.83 18.49 6.37
N SER A 203 -9.58 18.72 5.29
CA SER A 203 -9.92 17.69 4.31
C SER A 203 -8.88 17.69 3.19
N PRO A 204 -8.10 16.60 3.00
CA PRO A 204 -7.13 16.53 1.92
C PRO A 204 -7.78 16.62 0.54
N ASN A 205 -7.14 17.34 -0.38
CA ASN A 205 -7.55 17.38 -1.79
C ASN A 205 -6.94 16.19 -2.55
N PHE A 206 -7.61 15.04 -2.51
CA PHE A 206 -7.10 13.82 -3.14
C PHE A 206 -6.90 13.95 -4.66
N SER A 207 -7.66 14.81 -5.36
CA SER A 207 -7.44 15.04 -6.79
C SER A 207 -6.05 15.60 -7.06
N ALA A 208 -5.64 16.62 -6.29
CA ALA A 208 -4.31 17.20 -6.39
C ALA A 208 -3.21 16.23 -5.90
N ILE A 209 -3.49 15.45 -4.86
CA ILE A 209 -2.55 14.43 -4.37
C ILE A 209 -2.32 13.36 -5.45
N ILE A 210 -3.36 12.88 -6.11
CA ILE A 210 -3.27 11.90 -7.21
C ILE A 210 -2.46 12.47 -8.39
N GLU A 211 -2.63 13.75 -8.73
CA GLU A 211 -1.88 14.44 -9.78
C GLU A 211 -0.37 14.57 -9.49
N HIS A 212 0.02 14.51 -8.21
CA HIS A 212 1.36 14.89 -7.78
C HIS A 212 2.12 13.83 -6.98
N CYS A 213 1.50 12.75 -6.52
CA CYS A 213 2.11 11.74 -5.66
C CYS A 213 1.85 10.32 -6.18
N ASN A 214 2.84 9.44 -6.06
CA ASN A 214 2.66 8.02 -6.39
C ASN A 214 2.02 7.23 -5.26
N MET A 215 2.17 7.70 -4.03
CA MET A 215 1.52 7.14 -2.86
C MET A 215 1.49 8.17 -1.74
N TRP A 216 0.62 7.96 -0.75
CA TRP A 216 0.50 8.90 0.37
C TRP A 216 0.08 8.27 1.68
N ARG A 217 0.69 8.73 2.77
CA ARG A 217 0.34 8.35 4.13
C ARG A 217 -0.94 9.06 4.56
N ASN A 218 -1.94 8.27 4.97
CA ASN A 218 -3.26 8.78 5.37
C ASN A 218 -3.46 8.92 6.88
N PHE A 219 -2.70 8.16 7.67
CA PHE A 219 -3.00 7.95 9.09
C PHE A 219 -1.71 7.78 9.91
N ASP A 220 -1.89 7.59 11.22
CA ASP A 220 -0.84 7.47 12.23
C ASP A 220 0.31 6.54 11.84
N ASP A 221 1.50 6.93 12.29
CA ASP A 221 2.68 6.08 12.22
C ASP A 221 2.43 4.75 12.92
N ILE A 222 2.69 3.66 12.20
CA ILE A 222 2.62 2.33 12.76
C ILE A 222 3.69 2.17 13.85
N GLN A 223 3.28 1.55 14.94
CA GLN A 223 4.14 1.14 16.04
C GLN A 223 4.14 -0.38 16.13
N ASP A 224 5.23 -0.98 16.61
CA ASP A 224 5.36 -2.41 16.85
C ASP A 224 4.42 -2.94 17.94
N SER A 225 3.12 -2.97 17.64
CA SER A 225 2.06 -3.41 18.53
C SER A 225 0.81 -3.80 17.74
N TRP A 226 0.11 -4.82 18.22
CA TRP A 226 -1.18 -5.20 17.63
C TRP A 226 -2.21 -4.07 17.66
N THR A 227 -2.25 -3.26 18.73
CA THR A 227 -3.16 -2.13 18.84
C THR A 227 -2.97 -1.09 17.74
N SER A 228 -1.74 -0.83 17.32
CA SER A 228 -1.45 0.08 16.20
C SER A 228 -1.92 -0.49 14.86
N VAL A 229 -1.68 -1.78 14.61
CA VAL A 229 -2.23 -2.45 13.42
C VAL A 229 -3.76 -2.39 13.41
N GLU A 230 -4.40 -2.65 14.55
CA GLU A 230 -5.85 -2.59 14.68
C GLU A 230 -6.41 -1.18 14.41
N SER A 231 -5.77 -0.12 14.94
CA SER A 231 -6.23 1.25 14.73
C SER A 231 -6.14 1.65 13.25
N ILE A 232 -5.09 1.23 12.55
CA ILE A 232 -4.93 1.45 11.11
C ILE A 232 -6.01 0.69 10.33
N ILE A 233 -6.23 -0.60 10.63
CA ILE A 233 -7.30 -1.41 9.99
C ILE A 233 -8.67 -0.75 10.20
N ASP A 234 -8.95 -0.26 11.40
CA ASP A 234 -10.21 0.43 11.67
C ASP A 234 -10.32 1.77 10.96
N TYR A 235 -9.24 2.58 10.89
CA TYR A 235 -9.24 3.83 10.14
C TYR A 235 -9.56 3.57 8.66
N TYR A 236 -8.86 2.63 8.02
CA TYR A 236 -9.07 2.31 6.62
C TYR A 236 -10.47 1.74 6.38
N GLY A 237 -10.97 0.88 7.27
CA GLY A 237 -12.31 0.29 7.15
C GLY A 237 -13.45 1.28 7.44
N ASN A 238 -13.22 2.29 8.28
CA ASN A 238 -14.22 3.31 8.63
C ASN A 238 -14.27 4.44 7.59
N ASN A 239 -13.17 4.70 6.88
CA ASN A 239 -13.05 5.77 5.88
C ASN A 239 -13.00 5.23 4.43
N GLN A 240 -13.33 3.96 4.22
CA GLN A 240 -13.07 3.23 2.99
C GLN A 240 -13.72 3.84 1.73
N ASP A 241 -14.91 4.45 1.84
CA ASP A 241 -15.60 4.99 0.66
C ASP A 241 -14.85 6.18 0.04
N VAL A 242 -14.14 6.96 0.87
CA VAL A 242 -13.26 8.03 0.40
C VAL A 242 -11.95 7.46 -0.09
N LEU A 243 -11.30 6.61 0.71
CA LEU A 243 -9.94 6.14 0.41
C LEU A 243 -9.90 5.28 -0.86
N ILE A 244 -10.83 4.33 -1.02
CA ILE A 244 -10.83 3.38 -2.15
C ILE A 244 -10.97 4.10 -3.50
N ALA A 245 -11.75 5.17 -3.55
CA ALA A 245 -11.97 5.92 -4.79
C ALA A 245 -10.69 6.58 -5.34
N ASN A 246 -9.67 6.74 -4.50
CA ASN A 246 -8.44 7.46 -4.83
C ASN A 246 -7.24 6.54 -5.09
N ALA A 247 -7.34 5.22 -4.84
CA ALA A 247 -6.26 4.28 -5.07
C ALA A 247 -6.35 3.62 -6.46
N GLY A 248 -5.20 3.45 -7.12
CA GLY A 248 -5.09 2.79 -8.41
C GLY A 248 -3.66 2.77 -8.95
N PRO A 249 -3.45 2.17 -10.14
CA PRO A 249 -2.12 2.11 -10.76
C PRO A 249 -1.46 3.48 -10.88
N GLY A 250 -0.35 3.66 -10.15
CA GLY A 250 0.44 4.90 -10.13
C GLY A 250 0.16 5.80 -8.93
N HIS A 251 -0.87 5.53 -8.11
CA HIS A 251 -1.32 6.40 -7.02
C HIS A 251 -2.00 5.59 -5.88
N TRP A 252 -1.29 5.34 -4.76
CA TRP A 252 -1.72 4.40 -3.71
C TRP A 252 -1.94 5.04 -2.34
N ASN A 253 -2.93 4.53 -1.60
CA ASN A 253 -3.02 4.79 -0.17
C ASN A 253 -1.94 4.01 0.58
N ASP A 254 -1.28 4.65 1.54
CA ASP A 254 -0.23 4.05 2.35
C ASP A 254 -0.68 3.91 3.82
N PRO A 255 -0.99 2.68 4.29
CA PRO A 255 -1.29 2.37 5.69
C PRO A 255 -0.04 2.19 6.56
N ASP A 256 1.14 2.60 6.07
CA ASP A 256 2.45 2.48 6.70
C ASP A 256 3.05 1.06 6.66
N MET A 257 4.27 0.94 7.17
CA MET A 257 5.16 -0.23 7.03
C MET A 257 4.60 -1.57 7.56
N LEU A 258 5.12 -2.66 7.03
CA LEU A 258 4.97 -4.00 7.60
C LEU A 258 5.95 -4.18 8.77
N ILE A 259 5.42 -4.56 9.94
CA ILE A 259 6.19 -4.82 11.18
C ILE A 259 6.36 -6.32 11.46
N ILE A 260 6.10 -7.15 10.45
CA ILE A 260 6.15 -8.60 10.50
C ILE A 260 7.57 -9.07 10.79
N GLY A 261 7.73 -9.81 11.89
CA GLY A 261 9.03 -10.32 12.33
C GLY A 261 9.76 -9.44 13.35
N ASN A 262 9.19 -8.29 13.73
CA ASN A 262 9.64 -7.53 14.90
C ASN A 262 9.16 -8.21 16.20
N PHE A 263 8.79 -7.43 17.21
CA PHE A 263 8.59 -7.91 18.59
C PHE A 263 7.12 -7.91 19.03
N GLY A 264 6.30 -7.01 18.48
CA GLY A 264 4.96 -6.71 18.98
C GLY A 264 3.83 -7.51 18.36
N LEU A 265 4.07 -8.22 17.25
CA LEU A 265 3.08 -9.08 16.61
C LEU A 265 3.32 -10.56 16.88
N SER A 266 2.26 -11.27 17.27
CA SER A 266 2.23 -12.72 17.22
C SER A 266 2.26 -13.23 15.77
N TYR A 267 2.43 -14.55 15.60
CA TYR A 267 2.38 -15.18 14.29
C TYR A 267 1.02 -14.95 13.59
N GLU A 268 -0.09 -15.10 14.31
CA GLU A 268 -1.44 -14.87 13.77
C GLU A 268 -1.68 -13.41 13.42
N GLN A 269 -1.21 -12.48 14.24
CA GLN A 269 -1.31 -11.04 13.99
C GLN A 269 -0.47 -10.62 12.78
N SER A 270 0.70 -11.23 12.59
CA SER A 270 1.55 -11.03 11.42
C SER A 270 0.89 -11.54 10.14
N LYS A 271 0.24 -12.71 10.19
CA LYS A 271 -0.59 -13.20 9.07
C LYS A 271 -1.71 -12.20 8.74
N THR A 272 -2.36 -11.64 9.77
CA THR A 272 -3.43 -10.65 9.60
C THR A 272 -2.93 -9.36 8.97
N GLN A 273 -1.79 -8.80 9.38
CA GLN A 273 -1.24 -7.59 8.78
C GLN A 273 -0.97 -7.79 7.29
N MET A 274 -0.22 -8.83 6.91
CA MET A 274 0.09 -9.13 5.50
C MET A 274 -1.18 -9.31 4.66
N ALA A 275 -2.17 -10.05 5.17
CA ALA A 275 -3.42 -10.29 4.44
C ALA A 275 -4.23 -9.00 4.23
N ILE A 276 -4.34 -8.15 5.26
CA ILE A 276 -5.10 -6.90 5.14
C ILE A 276 -4.38 -5.89 4.27
N TRP A 277 -3.05 -5.74 4.38
CA TRP A 277 -2.30 -4.86 3.49
C TRP A 277 -2.46 -5.29 2.02
N ALA A 278 -2.40 -6.59 1.73
CA ALA A 278 -2.66 -7.11 0.39
C ALA A 278 -4.10 -6.85 -0.08
N ILE A 279 -5.11 -6.96 0.80
CA ILE A 279 -6.49 -6.59 0.45
C ILE A 279 -6.63 -5.09 0.19
N LEU A 280 -5.88 -4.25 0.90
CA LEU A 280 -5.89 -2.79 0.76
C LEU A 280 -5.07 -2.28 -0.44
N ALA A 281 -4.42 -3.16 -1.21
CA ALA A 281 -3.48 -2.74 -2.26
C ALA A 281 -2.42 -1.76 -1.73
N ALA A 282 -1.92 -2.06 -0.54
CA ALA A 282 -0.98 -1.22 0.18
C ALA A 282 0.46 -1.46 -0.31
N PRO A 283 1.35 -0.46 -0.24
CA PRO A 283 2.77 -0.69 -0.34
C PRO A 283 3.21 -1.78 0.66
N LEU A 284 4.00 -2.76 0.20
CA LEU A 284 4.59 -3.79 1.07
C LEU A 284 6.01 -3.37 1.44
N LEU A 285 6.12 -2.35 2.29
CA LEU A 285 7.39 -1.82 2.79
C LEU A 285 7.72 -2.47 4.14
N MET A 286 8.63 -3.44 4.15
CA MET A 286 9.09 -4.09 5.37
C MET A 286 9.92 -3.12 6.22
N SER A 287 9.73 -3.12 7.53
CA SER A 287 10.67 -2.49 8.44
C SER A 287 11.00 -3.46 9.57
N VAL A 288 11.95 -4.35 9.30
CA VAL A 288 12.38 -5.44 10.20
C VAL A 288 13.88 -5.72 10.02
N ASP A 289 14.53 -6.27 11.04
CA ASP A 289 15.91 -6.72 10.92
C ASP A 289 15.99 -8.07 10.18
N LEU A 290 16.33 -8.00 8.88
CA LEU A 290 16.39 -9.20 8.03
C LEU A 290 17.54 -10.15 8.39
N ARG A 291 18.52 -9.73 9.20
CA ARG A 291 19.61 -10.61 9.66
C ARG A 291 19.14 -11.67 10.64
N THR A 292 18.07 -11.38 11.38
CA THR A 292 17.63 -12.17 12.53
C THR A 292 16.16 -12.57 12.47
N ILE A 293 15.45 -12.23 11.37
CA ILE A 293 14.05 -12.60 11.18
C ILE A 293 13.86 -14.12 11.22
N ARG A 294 12.89 -14.57 12.00
CA ARG A 294 12.60 -16.00 12.14
C ARG A 294 11.97 -16.57 10.86
N PRO A 295 12.25 -17.84 10.51
CA PRO A 295 11.79 -18.44 9.25
C PRO A 295 10.27 -18.34 9.01
N GLU A 296 9.46 -18.47 10.07
CA GLU A 296 8.00 -18.43 9.95
C GLU A 296 7.47 -17.03 9.55
N TYR A 297 8.13 -15.93 9.94
CA TYR A 297 7.76 -14.57 9.53
C TYR A 297 8.33 -14.22 8.16
N LYS A 298 9.54 -14.72 7.85
CA LYS A 298 10.08 -14.68 6.48
C LYS A 298 9.12 -15.35 5.49
N ALA A 299 8.55 -16.50 5.85
CA ALA A 299 7.58 -17.20 5.01
C ALA A 299 6.29 -16.40 4.76
N ILE A 300 5.81 -15.63 5.76
CA ILE A 300 4.68 -14.71 5.58
C ILE A 300 5.03 -13.64 4.54
N LEU A 301 6.17 -12.96 4.71
CA LEU A 301 6.62 -11.90 3.82
C LEU A 301 6.90 -12.41 2.40
N GLN A 302 7.38 -13.65 2.25
CA GLN A 302 7.69 -14.24 0.94
C GLN A 302 6.54 -15.04 0.32
N ASN A 303 5.33 -14.97 0.88
CA ASN A 303 4.18 -15.71 0.38
C ASN A 303 3.75 -15.17 -1.00
N ARG A 304 4.19 -15.86 -2.07
CA ARG A 304 3.92 -15.49 -3.47
C ARG A 304 2.42 -15.42 -3.80
N LYS A 305 1.58 -16.23 -3.15
CA LYS A 305 0.13 -16.22 -3.41
C LYS A 305 -0.50 -14.92 -2.91
N ILE A 306 -0.09 -14.45 -1.72
CA ILE A 306 -0.60 -13.20 -1.14
C ILE A 306 0.03 -11.97 -1.81
N ILE A 307 1.33 -12.03 -2.14
CA ILE A 307 1.96 -10.98 -2.97
C ILE A 307 1.26 -10.84 -4.31
N ALA A 308 0.83 -11.93 -4.95
CA ALA A 308 0.06 -11.85 -6.20
C ALA A 308 -1.34 -11.22 -6.03
N VAL A 309 -1.93 -11.28 -4.84
CA VAL A 309 -3.15 -10.52 -4.52
C VAL A 309 -2.81 -9.03 -4.42
N ASP A 310 -1.75 -8.70 -3.69
CA ASP A 310 -1.28 -7.32 -3.51
C ASP A 310 -0.97 -6.64 -4.87
N GLN A 311 -0.18 -7.33 -5.68
CA GLN A 311 0.33 -6.90 -6.98
C GLN A 311 -0.64 -7.12 -8.15
N ASP A 312 -1.93 -7.37 -7.87
CA ASP A 312 -2.91 -7.58 -8.93
C ASP A 312 -3.03 -6.33 -9.85
N PRO A 313 -2.93 -6.49 -11.19
CA PRO A 313 -2.80 -5.38 -12.12
C PRO A 313 -4.07 -4.54 -12.29
N LEU A 314 -5.22 -4.96 -11.75
CA LEU A 314 -6.39 -4.08 -11.72
C LEU A 314 -6.17 -2.90 -10.78
N GLY A 315 -5.30 -3.06 -9.77
CA GLY A 315 -5.01 -2.02 -8.80
C GLY A 315 -6.22 -1.54 -8.00
N ILE A 316 -7.28 -2.34 -7.91
CA ILE A 316 -8.48 -1.97 -7.15
C ILE A 316 -8.23 -2.28 -5.68
N GLN A 317 -8.23 -1.25 -4.84
CA GLN A 317 -8.21 -1.41 -3.39
C GLN A 317 -9.48 -2.12 -2.90
N GLY A 318 -9.30 -3.09 -2.00
CA GLY A 318 -10.39 -3.83 -1.36
C GLY A 318 -11.09 -3.06 -0.25
N ARG A 319 -12.08 -3.71 0.36
CA ARG A 319 -12.99 -3.12 1.36
C ARG A 319 -13.42 -4.10 2.43
N ARG A 320 -13.81 -3.57 3.58
CA ARG A 320 -14.53 -4.32 4.62
C ARG A 320 -16.00 -4.44 4.22
N ILE A 321 -16.47 -5.67 4.01
CA ILE A 321 -17.84 -5.98 3.57
C ILE A 321 -18.73 -6.48 4.70
N TYR A 322 -18.15 -6.87 5.83
CA TYR A 322 -18.86 -7.36 7.01
C TYR A 322 -18.11 -7.01 8.29
N LYS A 323 -18.86 -6.62 9.34
CA LYS A 323 -18.34 -6.43 10.70
C LYS A 323 -19.42 -6.78 11.72
N HIS A 324 -19.23 -7.86 12.47
CA HIS A 324 -20.17 -8.25 13.53
C HIS A 324 -19.52 -9.18 14.56
N LYS A 325 -19.76 -8.93 15.85
CA LYS A 325 -19.29 -9.78 16.98
C LYS A 325 -17.79 -10.15 16.93
N GLY A 326 -16.95 -9.18 16.57
CA GLY A 326 -15.51 -9.38 16.49
C GLY A 326 -15.05 -10.15 15.25
N ILE A 327 -15.93 -10.44 14.29
CA ILE A 327 -15.54 -10.97 12.97
C ILE A 327 -15.69 -9.87 11.93
N GLU A 328 -14.66 -9.73 11.10
CA GLU A 328 -14.67 -8.90 9.92
C GLU A 328 -14.43 -9.74 8.67
N ILE A 329 -15.06 -9.37 7.55
CA ILE A 329 -14.74 -9.95 6.25
C ILE A 329 -14.38 -8.80 5.32
N TRP A 330 -13.25 -8.93 4.66
CA TRP A 330 -12.75 -8.00 3.68
C TRP A 330 -12.65 -8.67 2.31
N SER A 331 -12.86 -7.92 1.24
CA SER A 331 -12.84 -8.44 -0.13
C SER A 331 -12.17 -7.46 -1.08
N ARG A 332 -11.31 -7.99 -1.96
CA ARG A 332 -10.63 -7.26 -3.04
C ARG A 332 -10.96 -7.91 -4.39
N PRO A 333 -11.53 -7.18 -5.36
CA PRO A 333 -11.63 -7.65 -6.74
C PRO A 333 -10.24 -7.80 -7.36
N ILE A 334 -9.98 -8.94 -7.99
CA ILE A 334 -8.70 -9.28 -8.63
C ILE A 334 -8.93 -9.98 -9.97
N THR A 335 -7.85 -10.14 -10.74
CA THR A 335 -7.80 -10.99 -11.95
C THR A 335 -7.80 -12.47 -11.59
N PRO A 336 -8.22 -13.37 -12.51
CA PRO A 336 -8.79 -13.09 -13.83
C PRO A 336 -10.25 -12.59 -13.75
N LEU A 337 -10.70 -11.93 -14.82
CA LEU A 337 -12.12 -11.64 -15.02
C LEU A 337 -12.70 -12.63 -16.04
N TYR A 338 -13.98 -12.95 -15.88
CA TYR A 338 -14.76 -13.66 -16.88
C TYR A 338 -16.08 -12.94 -17.13
N GLN A 339 -16.26 -12.44 -18.35
CA GLN A 339 -17.36 -11.54 -18.72
C GLN A 339 -17.41 -10.33 -17.79
N SER A 340 -18.50 -10.14 -17.04
CA SER A 340 -18.65 -9.07 -16.05
C SER A 340 -18.24 -9.46 -14.64
N TYR A 341 -17.77 -10.69 -14.41
CA TYR A 341 -17.46 -11.21 -13.08
C TYR A 341 -15.95 -11.13 -12.80
N PHE A 342 -15.61 -10.56 -11.64
CA PHE A 342 -14.25 -10.57 -11.10
C PHE A 342 -13.96 -11.87 -10.37
N SER A 343 -12.68 -12.19 -10.25
CA SER A 343 -12.16 -13.03 -9.17
C SER A 343 -11.99 -12.18 -7.90
N TYR A 344 -11.84 -12.82 -6.74
CA TYR A 344 -11.77 -12.10 -5.48
C TYR A 344 -10.73 -12.70 -4.54
N ALA A 345 -10.00 -11.84 -3.82
CA ALA A 345 -9.36 -12.22 -2.56
C ALA A 345 -10.29 -11.85 -1.41
N ILE A 346 -10.45 -12.75 -0.44
CA ILE A 346 -11.38 -12.58 0.69
C ILE A 346 -10.64 -12.90 1.99
N ALA A 347 -10.56 -11.93 2.90
CA ALA A 347 -9.94 -12.12 4.21
C ALA A 347 -10.99 -12.16 5.32
N PHE A 348 -11.06 -13.27 6.05
CA PHE A 348 -11.86 -13.45 7.25
C PHE A 348 -10.98 -13.17 8.46
N VAL A 349 -11.22 -12.05 9.15
CA VAL A 349 -10.43 -11.60 10.29
C VAL A 349 -11.21 -11.79 11.58
N ASN A 350 -10.55 -12.36 12.58
CA ASN A 350 -11.10 -12.47 13.92
C ASN A 350 -10.43 -11.44 14.84
N ARG A 351 -11.16 -10.38 15.14
CA ARG A 351 -10.77 -9.28 16.05
C ARG A 351 -10.88 -9.65 17.53
N ARG A 352 -11.33 -10.86 17.87
CA ARG A 352 -11.29 -11.34 19.25
C ARG A 352 -9.85 -11.63 19.66
N THR A 353 -9.53 -11.33 20.90
CA THR A 353 -8.23 -11.60 21.53
C THR A 353 -8.32 -12.68 22.62
N ASP A 354 -9.48 -13.33 22.73
CA ASP A 354 -9.83 -14.31 23.74
C ASP A 354 -10.32 -15.63 23.13
N GLY A 355 -10.36 -16.67 23.96
CA GLY A 355 -11.05 -17.92 23.64
C GLY A 355 -10.37 -18.79 22.58
N THR A 356 -11.19 -19.50 21.82
CA THR A 356 -10.79 -20.47 20.79
C THR A 356 -11.08 -19.94 19.37
N PRO A 357 -10.61 -20.62 18.31
CA PRO A 357 -10.90 -20.20 16.95
C PRO A 357 -12.41 -20.09 16.68
N SER A 358 -12.81 -19.08 15.92
CA SER A 358 -14.21 -18.83 15.58
C SER A 358 -14.58 -19.47 14.25
N ASP A 359 -15.65 -20.26 14.24
CA ASP A 359 -16.22 -20.82 13.01
C ASP A 359 -17.07 -19.76 12.30
N VAL A 360 -16.70 -19.45 11.06
CA VAL A 360 -17.44 -18.53 10.18
C VAL A 360 -17.99 -19.33 9.00
N ALA A 361 -19.30 -19.25 8.78
CA ALA A 361 -19.98 -19.94 7.69
C ALA A 361 -20.81 -18.95 6.86
N VAL A 362 -20.54 -18.87 5.57
CA VAL A 362 -21.17 -17.89 4.66
C VAL A 362 -21.29 -18.48 3.26
N THR A 363 -22.34 -18.14 2.51
CA THR A 363 -22.42 -18.50 1.08
C THR A 363 -21.55 -17.59 0.23
N LEU A 364 -21.04 -18.09 -0.90
CA LEU A 364 -20.32 -17.24 -1.86
C LEU A 364 -21.20 -16.06 -2.34
N LYS A 365 -22.49 -16.29 -2.54
CA LYS A 365 -23.45 -15.24 -2.89
C LYS A 365 -23.55 -14.14 -1.83
N GLU A 366 -23.46 -14.48 -0.55
CA GLU A 366 -23.45 -13.50 0.53
C GLU A 366 -22.18 -12.64 0.56
N LEU A 367 -21.06 -13.18 0.06
CA LEU A 367 -19.82 -12.45 -0.17
C LEU A 367 -19.84 -11.60 -1.46
N GLY A 368 -20.91 -11.69 -2.26
CA GLY A 368 -21.05 -11.02 -3.56
C GLY A 368 -20.49 -11.80 -4.75
N LEU A 369 -20.04 -13.03 -4.54
CA LEU A 369 -19.55 -13.93 -5.58
C LEU A 369 -20.75 -14.64 -6.23
N THR A 370 -21.17 -14.10 -7.38
CA THR A 370 -22.47 -14.43 -8.01
C THR A 370 -22.37 -15.08 -9.39
N SER A 371 -21.16 -15.35 -9.89
CA SER A 371 -21.00 -16.02 -11.18
C SER A 371 -21.73 -17.38 -11.20
N PRO A 372 -22.59 -17.64 -12.20
CA PRO A 372 -23.30 -18.92 -12.32
C PRO A 372 -22.37 -20.09 -12.61
N THR A 373 -21.17 -19.84 -13.14
CA THR A 373 -20.14 -20.86 -13.40
C THR A 373 -19.34 -21.22 -12.15
N GLY A 374 -19.53 -20.50 -11.05
CA GLY A 374 -18.82 -20.72 -9.79
C GLY A 374 -17.38 -20.16 -9.78
N TYR A 375 -16.70 -20.45 -8.68
CA TYR A 375 -15.36 -19.96 -8.36
C TYR A 375 -14.50 -21.11 -7.86
N ARG A 376 -13.26 -21.24 -8.34
CA ARG A 376 -12.26 -22.10 -7.71
C ARG A 376 -11.73 -21.37 -6.48
N VAL A 377 -11.86 -21.97 -5.30
CA VAL A 377 -11.50 -21.32 -4.04
C VAL A 377 -10.36 -22.05 -3.36
N GLU A 378 -9.29 -21.33 -3.03
CA GLU A 378 -8.14 -21.86 -2.28
C GLU A 378 -7.79 -20.95 -1.09
N ASP A 379 -7.18 -21.53 -0.05
CA ASP A 379 -6.52 -20.81 1.03
C ASP A 379 -5.11 -20.38 0.61
N LEU A 380 -4.67 -19.19 1.01
CA LEU A 380 -3.36 -18.65 0.62
C LEU A 380 -2.28 -18.81 1.69
N TYR A 381 -2.63 -19.19 2.91
CA TYR A 381 -1.65 -19.56 3.94
C TYR A 381 -1.53 -21.07 4.09
N GLU A 382 -2.65 -21.78 3.99
CA GLU A 382 -2.72 -23.22 4.15
C GLU A 382 -2.84 -23.89 2.76
N ASP A 383 -2.34 -25.11 2.62
CA ASP A 383 -2.45 -25.87 1.36
C ASP A 383 -3.83 -26.52 1.22
N VAL A 384 -4.88 -25.68 1.10
CA VAL A 384 -6.28 -26.10 1.04
C VAL A 384 -6.93 -25.56 -0.24
N ASP A 385 -7.25 -26.45 -1.18
CA ASP A 385 -8.11 -26.17 -2.34
C ASP A 385 -9.54 -26.70 -2.05
N TYR A 386 -10.50 -25.79 -1.98
CA TYR A 386 -11.92 -26.11 -1.80
C TYR A 386 -12.61 -26.55 -3.09
N GLY A 387 -11.92 -26.49 -4.23
CA GLY A 387 -12.44 -26.80 -5.55
C GLY A 387 -13.34 -25.69 -6.09
N VAL A 388 -14.17 -26.05 -7.07
CA VAL A 388 -15.13 -25.11 -7.69
C VAL A 388 -16.42 -25.08 -6.88
N LEU A 389 -16.72 -23.91 -6.31
CA LEU A 389 -17.90 -23.67 -5.49
C LEU A 389 -18.93 -22.81 -6.23
N SER A 390 -20.20 -23.18 -6.10
CA SER A 390 -21.33 -22.40 -6.62
C SER A 390 -21.65 -21.21 -5.69
N PRO A 391 -22.35 -20.16 -6.16
CA PRO A 391 -22.80 -19.06 -5.31
C PRO A 391 -23.63 -19.52 -4.08
N GLN A 392 -24.32 -20.66 -4.16
CA GLN A 392 -25.15 -21.19 -3.07
C GLN A 392 -24.35 -22.01 -2.05
N THR A 393 -23.12 -22.40 -2.38
CA THR A 393 -22.29 -23.21 -1.48
C THR A 393 -21.88 -22.39 -0.27
N LYS A 394 -22.07 -22.94 0.94
CA LYS A 394 -21.57 -22.37 2.20
C LYS A 394 -20.12 -22.77 2.39
N ILE A 395 -19.21 -21.79 2.36
CA ILE A 395 -17.84 -21.98 2.81
C ILE A 395 -17.79 -21.87 4.33
N LYS A 396 -16.95 -22.69 4.96
CA LYS A 396 -16.73 -22.70 6.40
C LYS A 396 -15.24 -22.55 6.66
N VAL A 397 -14.88 -21.51 7.40
CA VAL A 397 -13.50 -21.25 7.82
C VAL A 397 -13.44 -21.15 9.33
N LYS A 398 -12.31 -21.55 9.90
CA LYS A 398 -12.05 -21.46 11.33
C LYS A 398 -10.92 -20.46 11.54
N VAL A 399 -11.22 -19.33 12.18
CA VAL A 399 -10.30 -18.19 12.27
C VAL A 399 -9.79 -18.04 13.70
N ASN A 400 -8.47 -18.16 13.90
CA ASN A 400 -7.81 -18.01 15.20
C ASN A 400 -8.03 -16.58 15.76
N PRO A 401 -8.10 -16.38 17.10
CA PRO A 401 -8.13 -15.04 17.68
C PRO A 401 -6.97 -14.17 17.20
N SER A 402 -7.24 -12.91 16.84
CA SER A 402 -6.32 -11.97 16.18
C SER A 402 -5.71 -12.45 14.85
N GLY A 403 -6.21 -13.56 14.31
CA GLY A 403 -5.75 -14.19 13.09
C GLY A 403 -6.66 -13.94 11.89
N VAL A 404 -6.25 -14.54 10.77
CA VAL A 404 -6.91 -14.40 9.47
C VAL A 404 -6.94 -15.73 8.74
N VAL A 405 -8.02 -15.95 7.99
CA VAL A 405 -8.04 -16.88 6.85
C VAL A 405 -8.23 -16.04 5.59
N ILE A 406 -7.28 -16.11 4.65
CA ILE A 406 -7.36 -15.38 3.38
C ILE A 406 -7.51 -16.39 2.23
N LEU A 407 -8.55 -16.19 1.43
CA LEU A 407 -8.92 -17.06 0.33
C LEU A 407 -8.77 -16.32 -1.00
N ARG A 408 -8.36 -17.03 -2.04
CA ARG A 408 -8.51 -16.59 -3.45
C ARG A 408 -9.66 -17.36 -4.07
N ALA A 409 -10.53 -16.65 -4.77
CA ALA A 409 -11.69 -17.18 -5.46
C ALA A 409 -11.65 -16.77 -6.93
N ASP A 410 -11.11 -17.66 -7.77
CA ASP A 410 -10.97 -17.43 -9.20
C ASP A 410 -12.25 -17.79 -9.96
N VAL A 411 -12.83 -16.82 -10.65
CA VAL A 411 -14.04 -17.03 -11.44
C VAL A 411 -13.79 -18.06 -12.55
N GLN A 412 -14.68 -19.05 -12.68
CA GLN A 412 -14.53 -20.11 -13.68
C GLN A 412 -15.18 -19.75 -15.01
N ALA A 413 -14.54 -20.14 -16.12
CA ALA A 413 -15.15 -20.08 -17.44
C ALA A 413 -16.12 -21.26 -17.68
N ASP A 414 -17.12 -21.09 -18.53
CA ASP A 414 -18.01 -22.17 -18.94
C ASP A 414 -17.29 -23.10 -19.94
N PHE A 415 -16.73 -24.22 -19.46
CA PHE A 415 -16.02 -25.18 -20.31
C PHE A 415 -16.93 -25.84 -21.36
N ASN A 416 -18.25 -25.74 -21.24
CA ASN A 416 -19.22 -26.34 -22.18
C ASN A 416 -19.71 -25.39 -23.28
N ARG A 417 -19.24 -24.13 -23.34
CA ARG A 417 -19.57 -23.18 -24.41
C ARG A 417 -18.33 -22.65 -25.11
N ARG A 418 -17.81 -23.42 -26.08
CA ARG A 418 -17.05 -22.82 -27.19
C ARG A 418 -18.03 -22.03 -28.06
N ILE A 419 -18.19 -20.73 -27.80
CA ILE A 419 -18.93 -19.81 -28.69
C ILE A 419 -17.98 -18.68 -29.10
N PRO A 420 -17.92 -18.30 -30.41
CA PRO A 420 -16.98 -17.31 -30.90
C PRO A 420 -17.27 -15.92 -30.35
N PHE A 421 -16.22 -15.15 -30.12
CA PHE A 421 -16.27 -13.74 -29.74
C PHE A 421 -17.20 -12.94 -30.65
N PHE A 422 -18.31 -12.43 -30.09
CA PHE A 422 -19.03 -11.27 -30.63
C PHE A 422 -19.29 -10.29 -29.49
N THR A 423 -18.63 -9.14 -29.59
CA THR A 423 -18.81 -7.96 -28.76
C THR A 423 -20.16 -7.31 -29.06
N THR A 424 -21.11 -7.43 -28.15
CA THR A 424 -22.24 -6.49 -28.06
C THR A 424 -22.39 -6.02 -26.63
N GLN A 425 -21.95 -4.78 -26.38
CA GLN A 425 -22.23 -4.05 -25.15
C GLN A 425 -23.75 -3.85 -25.02
N ARG A 426 -24.37 -4.43 -23.98
CA ARG A 426 -25.69 -4.02 -23.49
C ARG A 426 -25.51 -3.13 -22.24
N PRO A 427 -26.39 -2.15 -22.01
CA PRO A 427 -26.24 -1.21 -20.89
C PRO A 427 -26.51 -1.90 -19.55
N PHE A 428 -25.64 -1.60 -18.58
CA PHE A 428 -25.59 -2.17 -17.23
C PHE A 428 -26.69 -1.62 -16.31
N SER A 429 -27.35 -2.48 -15.52
CA SER A 429 -28.21 -2.05 -14.41
C SER A 429 -27.79 -2.56 -13.02
N SER A 430 -26.69 -3.32 -12.91
CA SER A 430 -26.03 -3.62 -11.62
C SER A 430 -24.63 -4.18 -11.84
N SER A 431 -23.59 -3.35 -11.68
CA SER A 431 -22.20 -3.83 -11.70
C SER A 431 -22.00 -4.86 -10.58
N PRO A 432 -21.37 -6.02 -10.82
CA PRO A 432 -20.99 -6.97 -9.76
C PRO A 432 -20.14 -6.35 -8.65
N LEU A 433 -19.38 -5.28 -8.96
CA LEU A 433 -18.71 -4.44 -7.96
C LEU A 433 -19.75 -3.89 -6.96
N ASN A 434 -20.86 -3.30 -7.42
CA ASN A 434 -21.86 -2.68 -6.54
C ASN A 434 -22.48 -3.65 -5.50
N GLN A 435 -22.44 -4.97 -5.73
CA GLN A 435 -22.95 -5.96 -4.76
C GLN A 435 -21.95 -6.28 -3.64
N VAL A 436 -20.65 -6.31 -3.96
CA VAL A 436 -19.56 -6.47 -2.97
C VAL A 436 -19.37 -5.17 -2.17
N PHE A 437 -19.82 -4.04 -2.70
CA PHE A 437 -19.52 -2.71 -2.16
C PHE A 437 -20.46 -2.26 -1.02
N ARG A 438 -21.45 -3.06 -0.60
CA ARG A 438 -22.31 -2.73 0.56
C ARG A 438 -21.84 -3.44 1.83
N VAL A 439 -21.46 -2.66 2.85
CA VAL A 439 -21.14 -3.17 4.18
C VAL A 439 -22.40 -3.75 4.84
N ARG A 440 -22.29 -4.96 5.38
CA ARG A 440 -23.36 -5.59 6.15
C ARG A 440 -23.05 -5.52 7.65
N GLU A 441 -23.98 -4.95 8.42
CA GLU A 441 -23.87 -4.82 9.89
C GLU A 441 -24.61 -5.95 10.65
N ASN A 442 -25.48 -6.69 9.95
CA ASN A 442 -26.25 -7.80 10.49
C ASN A 442 -25.62 -9.14 10.11
N GLY A 443 -25.81 -10.17 10.94
CA GLY A 443 -25.31 -11.53 10.68
C GLY A 443 -25.80 -12.12 9.35
N PHE A 444 -24.98 -13.01 8.76
CA PHE A 444 -25.40 -13.88 7.65
C PHE A 444 -26.56 -14.77 8.10
N LYS A 445 -27.56 -14.98 7.23
CA LYS A 445 -28.79 -15.71 7.57
C LYS A 445 -28.70 -17.21 7.34
#